data_AF-A0AB36DUK2-F1
#
_entry.id   AF-A0AB36DUK2-F1
#
_cell.length_a   1.000
_cell.length_b   1.000
_cell.length_c   1.000
_cell.angle_alpha   90.00
_cell.angle_beta   90.00
_cell.angle_gamma   90.00
#
_symmetry.space_group_name_H-M   'P 1'
#
loop_
_entity.id
_entity.type
_entity.pdbx_description
1 polymer ?
#
loop_
_entity_poly.entity_id
_entity_poly.type
_entity_poly.pdbx_seq_one_letter_code
_entity_poly.pdbx_strand_id
1 'polypeptide(L)'
;MRKMLINVILSFLLTGCYPCRFLDWNCNNHDSKWHRDSRKCINEQVSIAKKILEYKFDRKLHIYIINQCIDNSDYKFKNNDKYLNH
;
A
#
# COMPACT_ATOMS: atom_id res chain seq x y z
N MET A 1 -26.85 -22.36 -32.79
CA MET A 1 -25.55 -22.11 -32.09
C MET A 1 -25.24 -20.63 -31.87
N ARG A 2 -25.26 -19.76 -32.89
CA ARG A 2 -25.00 -18.29 -32.73
C ARG A 2 -25.84 -17.59 -31.65
N LYS A 3 -27.15 -17.86 -31.59
CA LYS A 3 -28.06 -17.25 -30.60
C LYS A 3 -27.75 -17.65 -29.15
N MET A 4 -27.23 -18.86 -28.94
CA MET A 4 -26.88 -19.39 -27.62
C MET A 4 -25.59 -18.75 -27.10
N LEU A 5 -24.60 -18.52 -27.97
CA LEU A 5 -23.38 -17.76 -27.66
C LEU A 5 -23.68 -16.33 -27.23
N ILE A 6 -24.60 -15.65 -27.93
CA ILE A 6 -25.01 -14.27 -27.60
C ILE A 6 -25.65 -14.21 -26.20
N ASN A 7 -26.53 -15.16 -25.87
CA ASN A 7 -27.18 -15.21 -24.56
C ASN A 7 -26.19 -15.50 -23.42
N VAL A 8 -25.19 -16.35 -23.66
CA VAL A 8 -24.12 -16.61 -22.68
C VAL A 8 -23.31 -15.34 -22.44
N ILE A 9 -22.91 -14.61 -23.49
CA ILE A 9 -22.17 -13.35 -23.35
C ILE A 9 -22.99 -12.28 -22.61
N LEU A 10 -24.29 -12.15 -22.94
CA LEU A 10 -25.19 -11.21 -22.26
C LEU A 10 -25.39 -11.54 -20.78
N SER A 11 -25.41 -12.83 -20.41
CA SER A 11 -25.53 -13.23 -19.00
C SER A 11 -24.32 -12.82 -18.15
N PHE A 12 -23.11 -12.84 -18.72
CA PHE A 12 -21.91 -12.32 -18.05
C PHE A 12 -21.92 -10.79 -17.91
N LEU A 13 -22.53 -10.06 -18.85
CA LEU A 13 -22.68 -8.60 -18.76
C LEU A 13 -23.75 -8.17 -17.74
N LEU A 14 -24.84 -8.94 -17.61
CA LEU A 14 -25.96 -8.63 -16.71
C LEU A 14 -25.75 -9.04 -15.25
N THR A 15 -24.90 -10.04 -15.00
CA THR A 15 -24.63 -10.53 -13.63
C THR A 15 -23.57 -9.73 -12.89
N GLY A 16 -22.90 -8.77 -13.54
CA GLY A 16 -21.82 -7.98 -12.94
C GLY A 16 -20.57 -8.81 -12.57
N CYS A 17 -20.60 -10.12 -12.78
CA CYS A 17 -19.44 -11.02 -12.68
C CYS A 17 -18.55 -10.87 -13.92
N TYR A 18 -18.05 -9.66 -14.15
CA TYR A 18 -16.93 -9.47 -15.07
C TYR A 18 -15.70 -10.06 -14.39
N PRO A 19 -15.00 -11.04 -14.99
CA PRO A 19 -13.74 -11.50 -14.43
C PRO A 19 -12.84 -10.28 -14.32
N CYS A 20 -12.28 -10.01 -13.14
CA CYS A 20 -11.25 -9.00 -12.95
C CYS A 20 -10.03 -9.36 -13.83
N ARG A 21 -10.09 -9.14 -15.16
CA ARG A 21 -8.96 -9.04 -16.10
C ARG A 21 -9.34 -8.80 -17.57
N PHE A 22 -8.36 -8.15 -18.20
CA PHE A 22 -8.31 -7.42 -19.47
C PHE A 22 -9.18 -6.16 -19.48
N LEU A 23 -8.55 -5.00 -19.23
CA LEU A 23 -9.09 -3.63 -19.30
C LEU A 23 -9.81 -3.06 -18.07
N ASP A 24 -10.05 -3.86 -17.01
CA ASP A 24 -10.48 -3.28 -15.73
C ASP A 24 -9.29 -2.68 -14.99
N TRP A 25 -9.11 -1.36 -15.10
CA TRP A 25 -8.07 -0.59 -14.40
C TRP A 25 -8.26 -0.62 -12.88
N ASN A 26 -9.49 -0.76 -12.40
CA ASN A 26 -9.84 -0.72 -10.98
C ASN A 26 -9.55 -2.07 -10.29
N CYS A 27 -9.81 -3.19 -10.99
CA CYS A 27 -9.43 -4.53 -10.53
C CYS A 27 -7.94 -4.84 -10.69
N ASN A 28 -7.27 -4.28 -11.71
CA ASN A 28 -5.83 -4.46 -11.93
C ASN A 28 -4.99 -3.45 -11.16
N ASN A 29 -5.46 -3.00 -9.99
CA ASN A 29 -4.66 -2.21 -9.06
C ASN A 29 -3.60 -3.13 -8.44
N HIS A 30 -2.68 -3.59 -9.29
CA HIS A 30 -1.50 -4.34 -8.93
C HIS A 30 -0.73 -3.44 -7.98
N ASP A 31 -0.71 -3.85 -6.72
CA ASP A 31 0.03 -3.19 -5.67
C ASP A 31 1.45 -2.96 -6.17
N SER A 32 1.78 -1.71 -6.53
CA SER A 32 3.04 -1.43 -7.20
C SER A 32 4.18 -1.84 -6.28
N LYS A 33 5.30 -2.30 -6.85
CA LYS A 33 6.47 -2.67 -6.03
C LYS A 33 6.83 -1.53 -5.07
N TRP A 34 6.85 -0.31 -5.58
CA TRP A 34 7.07 0.90 -4.78
C TRP A 34 6.09 1.03 -3.61
N HIS A 35 4.79 0.90 -3.84
CA HIS A 35 3.80 1.06 -2.77
C HIS A 35 3.89 -0.06 -1.72
N ARG A 36 4.13 -1.31 -2.15
CA ARG A 36 4.37 -2.44 -1.24
C ARG A 36 5.63 -2.23 -0.39
N ASP A 37 6.71 -1.79 -1.01
CA ASP A 37 7.99 -1.57 -0.33
C ASP A 37 7.89 -0.38 0.64
N SER A 38 7.25 0.71 0.22
CA SER A 38 6.96 1.88 1.07
C SER A 38 6.10 1.48 2.28
N ARG A 39 5.04 0.70 2.06
CA ARG A 39 4.16 0.22 3.14
C ARG A 39 4.90 -0.66 4.14
N LYS A 40 5.79 -1.53 3.65
CA LYS A 40 6.65 -2.35 4.52
C LYS A 40 7.58 -1.47 5.36
N CYS A 41 8.25 -0.49 4.74
CA CYS A 41 9.10 0.48 5.43
C CYS A 41 8.32 1.21 6.53
N ILE A 42 7.14 1.76 6.21
CA ILE A 42 6.31 2.51 7.17
C ILE A 42 6.02 1.66 8.40
N ASN A 43 5.54 0.43 8.20
CA ASN A 43 5.17 -0.46 9.29
C ASN A 43 6.37 -0.81 10.19
N GLU A 44 7.52 -1.13 9.59
CA GLU A 44 8.73 -1.48 10.33
C GLU A 44 9.28 -0.27 11.10
N GLN A 45 9.46 0.88 10.43
CA GLN A 45 10.08 2.06 11.04
C GLN A 45 9.19 2.70 12.10
N VAL A 46 7.87 2.73 11.91
CA VAL A 46 6.93 3.20 12.95
C VAL A 46 6.94 2.28 14.16
N SER A 47 6.99 0.96 13.96
CA SER A 47 7.10 -0.01 15.06
C SER A 47 8.39 0.18 15.86
N ILE A 48 9.52 0.37 15.16
CA ILE A 48 10.81 0.66 15.79
C ILE A 48 10.76 1.98 16.56
N ALA A 49 10.25 3.06 15.95
CA ALA A 49 10.18 4.37 16.59
C ALA A 49 9.29 4.36 17.84
N LYS A 50 8.14 3.68 17.79
CA LYS A 50 7.26 3.50 18.96
C LYS A 50 7.94 2.76 20.10
N LYS A 51 8.75 1.74 19.80
CA LYS A 51 9.50 0.99 20.83
C LYS A 51 10.63 1.81 21.46
N ILE A 52 11.28 2.67 20.70
CA ILE A 52 12.40 3.48 21.18
C ILE A 52 11.91 4.69 21.99
N LEU A 53 10.87 5.37 21.49
CA LEU A 53 10.41 6.63 22.05
C LEU A 53 9.26 6.47 23.04
N GLU A 54 8.55 5.34 23.00
CA GLU A 54 7.40 5.05 23.85
C GLU A 54 6.41 6.22 23.89
N TYR A 55 6.31 6.92 25.02
CA TYR A 55 5.41 8.06 25.24
C TYR A 55 5.81 9.33 24.47
N LYS A 56 7.07 9.43 24.00
CA LYS A 56 7.55 10.55 23.18
C LYS A 56 7.21 10.40 21.70
N PHE A 57 6.67 9.25 21.29
CA PHE A 57 6.23 9.04 19.92
C PHE A 57 4.97 9.86 19.64
N ASP A 58 5.08 10.88 18.79
CA ASP A 58 3.98 11.77 18.45
C ASP A 58 3.52 11.63 16.99
N ARG A 59 2.43 12.32 16.67
CA ARG A 59 1.87 12.32 15.31
C ARG A 59 2.82 12.97 14.30
N LYS A 60 3.61 13.97 14.69
CA LYS A 60 4.54 14.65 13.77
C LYS A 60 5.63 13.69 13.31
N LEU A 61 6.16 12.89 14.23
CA LEU A 61 7.15 11.89 13.92
C LEU A 61 6.57 10.75 13.09
N HIS A 62 5.33 10.34 13.37
CA HIS A 62 4.65 9.35 12.53
C HIS A 62 4.56 9.82 11.07
N ILE A 63 4.13 11.06 10.84
CA ILE A 63 4.04 11.65 9.49
C ILE A 63 5.43 11.77 8.87
N TYR A 64 6.43 12.18 9.65
CA TYR A 64 7.81 12.26 9.17
C TYR A 64 8.32 10.91 8.65
N ILE A 65 8.14 9.83 9.43
CA ILE A 65 8.56 8.47 9.03
C ILE A 65 7.82 8.04 7.76
N ILE A 66 6.51 8.34 7.65
CA ILE A 66 5.74 8.04 6.44
C ILE A 66 6.37 8.71 5.22
N ASN A 67 6.64 10.01 5.30
CA ASN A 67 7.23 10.75 4.18
C ASN A 67 8.61 10.20 3.79
N GLN A 68 9.46 9.89 4.78
CA GLN A 68 10.78 9.30 4.51
C GLN A 68 10.67 7.93 3.82
N CYS A 69 9.71 7.10 4.19
CA CYS A 69 9.51 5.78 3.57
C CYS A 69 8.87 5.84 2.17
N ILE A 70 8.07 6.87 1.89
CA ILE A 70 7.51 7.16 0.55
C ILE A 70 8.65 7.58 -0.39
N ASP A 71 9.56 8.43 0.09
CA ASP A 71 10.70 8.92 -0.68
C ASP A 71 11.79 7.86 -0.84
N ASN A 72 12.02 7.04 0.20
CA ASN A 72 13.02 5.98 0.22
C ASN A 72 12.55 4.79 1.07
N SER A 73 12.20 3.67 0.42
CA SER A 73 11.75 2.45 1.10
C SER A 73 12.80 1.77 1.97
N ASP A 74 14.08 2.15 1.86
CA ASP A 74 15.17 1.63 2.70
C ASP A 74 15.50 2.54 3.89
N TYR A 75 14.66 3.56 4.16
CA TYR A 75 14.83 4.47 5.29
C TYR A 75 14.93 3.73 6.64
N LYS A 76 15.85 4.18 7.49
CA LYS A 76 16.08 3.63 8.83
C LYS A 76 15.98 4.72 9.89
N PHE A 77 14.95 4.66 10.72
CA PHE A 77 14.69 5.61 11.80
C PHE A 77 15.87 5.70 12.79
N LYS A 78 16.53 4.57 13.09
CA LYS A 78 17.69 4.52 14.00
C LYS A 78 18.92 5.30 13.53
N ASN A 79 18.99 5.68 12.26
CA ASN A 79 20.13 6.44 11.74
C ASN A 79 19.91 7.96 11.88
N ASN A 80 18.76 8.36 12.44
CA ASN A 80 18.37 9.75 12.55
C ASN A 80 18.63 10.25 13.98
N ASP A 81 19.87 10.70 14.22
CA ASP A 81 20.38 11.12 15.54
C ASP A 81 19.52 12.23 16.18
N LYS A 82 18.83 13.02 15.37
CA LYS A 82 17.94 14.10 15.80
C LYS A 82 16.83 13.64 16.77
N TYR A 83 16.41 12.39 16.68
CA TYR A 83 15.30 11.86 17.50
C TYR A 83 15.74 10.87 18.57
N LEU A 84 17.02 10.48 18.60
CA LEU A 84 17.55 9.51 19.57
C LEU A 84 18.09 10.15 20.85
N ASN A 85 18.37 11.46 20.82
CA ASN A 85 18.96 12.19 21.96
C ASN A 85 17.93 12.90 22.86
N HIS A 86 16.63 12.57 22.73
CA HIS A 86 15.56 13.33 23.39
C HIS A 86 14.74 12.52 24.38
#